data_AF-A0A9X7WGT6-F1
#
_entry.id   AF-A0A9X7WGT6-F1
#
_cell.length_a   1.000
_cell.length_b   1.000
_cell.length_c   1.000
_cell.angle_alpha   90.00
_cell.angle_beta   90.00
_cell.angle_gamma   90.00
#
_symmetry.space_group_name_H-M   'P 1'
#
loop_
_entity.id
_entity.type
_entity.pdbx_description
1 polymer ?
#
loop_
_entity_poly.entity_id
_entity_poly.type
_entity_poly.pdbx_seq_one_letter_code
_entity_poly.pdbx_strand_id
1 'polypeptide(L)'
;MSLGHRAVIEAGPATIRRRCCGGVESADAAAALEWIDDPVGLVDGQPVAVPELLREVLTCPLPVESVELIHPSWWPARRVDLLTTAARGIAGDVITRTRSTLLANVFQAATVVEIAAGLVAVTGDGSADVVAEPRIGAPDEVADAVAHWVLATARDHPGAVVIDAPAGVGGVAALATMIEQRLRPRLRATVVDQLPPIHRTVDAPVAESAPARRRLRLTPAVVVGSAVALAVLMRHDARPQTADPVTYLVENHVAVQVPADWATRRVTGGPGSARVEVVSPSDPQLVLHLTQAPAAGDTLTAIAEPLQQALQLANAEMPGVFVGFDPAGSSAGRPAVTYREIRNGHHVDWAVLVDHAVRIGIGCQSGPGDDDALRAVCEQAVRSAHAVS
;
A
#
# COMPACT_ATOMS: atom_id res chain seq x y z
N MET A 1 29.66 27.04 19.32
CA MET A 1 29.28 26.09 18.25
C MET A 1 27.83 26.36 17.93
N SER A 2 27.49 26.69 16.68
CA SER A 2 26.07 26.78 16.30
C SER A 2 25.49 25.37 16.39
N LEU A 3 24.34 25.21 17.03
CA LEU A 3 23.64 23.93 17.01
C LEU A 3 22.94 23.82 15.66
N GLY A 4 23.45 22.94 14.81
CA GLY A 4 22.92 22.67 13.48
C GLY A 4 21.41 22.58 13.48
N HIS A 5 20.78 23.34 12.59
CA HIS A 5 19.34 23.31 12.47
C HIS A 5 18.94 22.07 11.65
N ARG A 6 18.45 21.06 12.37
CA ARG A 6 17.73 19.93 11.79
C ARG A 6 16.28 20.34 11.57
N ALA A 7 15.84 20.41 10.31
CA ALA A 7 14.42 20.53 10.02
C ALA A 7 13.74 19.19 10.28
N VAL A 8 12.49 19.24 10.74
CA VAL A 8 11.67 18.03 10.90
C VAL A 8 10.36 18.25 10.18
N ILE A 9 10.04 17.32 9.29
CA ILE A 9 8.86 17.34 8.44
C ILE A 9 8.00 16.14 8.81
N GLU A 10 6.73 16.39 9.05
CA GLU A 10 5.68 15.38 9.11
C GLU A 10 4.94 15.42 7.76
N ALA A 11 5.01 14.35 6.97
CA ALA A 11 4.33 14.26 5.69
C ALA A 11 3.25 13.19 5.77
N GLY A 12 1.98 13.56 5.62
CA GLY A 12 0.83 12.66 5.70
C GLY A 12 0.44 12.23 7.13
N PRO A 13 -0.76 11.61 7.28
CA PRO A 13 -1.70 11.28 6.22
C PRO A 13 -2.61 12.42 5.76
N ALA A 14 -2.71 13.53 6.51
CA ALA A 14 -3.65 14.62 6.20
C ALA A 14 -3.01 15.85 5.53
N THR A 15 -1.71 16.10 5.75
CA THR A 15 -0.99 17.27 5.22
C THR A 15 0.53 17.07 5.30
N ILE A 16 1.31 17.95 4.67
CA ILE A 16 2.77 18.04 4.85
C ILE A 16 3.09 19.27 5.74
N ARG A 17 3.50 19.03 6.98
CA ARG A 17 3.74 20.06 7.99
C ARG A 17 5.18 20.05 8.50
N ARG A 18 5.82 21.23 8.48
CA ARG A 18 7.09 21.48 9.19
C ARG A 18 6.80 21.48 10.70
N ARG A 19 7.55 20.72 11.50
CA ARG A 19 7.43 20.67 12.97
C ARG A 19 8.44 21.56 13.70
N CYS A 20 9.30 22.26 12.95
CA CYS A 20 10.27 23.23 13.43
C CYS A 20 9.92 24.66 13.00
N CYS A 21 10.69 25.66 13.46
CA CYS A 21 10.69 27.03 12.94
C CYS A 21 9.31 27.72 12.91
N GLY A 22 8.53 27.57 13.99
CA GLY A 22 7.19 28.14 14.14
C GLY A 22 6.05 27.27 13.58
N GLY A 23 6.37 26.17 12.90
CA GLY A 23 5.40 25.12 12.58
C GLY A 23 4.34 25.47 11.53
N VAL A 24 4.53 26.57 10.79
CA VAL A 24 3.56 27.03 9.79
C VAL A 24 3.54 26.06 8.60
N GLU A 25 2.36 25.50 8.36
CA GLU A 25 2.01 24.70 7.20
C GLU A 25 2.02 25.56 5.93
N SER A 26 2.49 25.04 4.79
CA SER A 26 2.37 25.77 3.53
C SER A 26 0.90 25.80 3.11
N ALA A 27 0.46 26.86 2.43
CA ALA A 27 -0.87 26.90 1.83
C ALA A 27 -1.07 25.70 0.87
N ASP A 28 -0.02 25.33 0.16
CA ASP A 28 0.00 24.31 -0.88
C ASP A 28 0.31 22.91 -0.33
N ALA A 29 0.44 22.74 0.99
CA ALA A 29 0.78 21.46 1.61
C ALA A 29 -0.28 20.37 1.37
N ALA A 30 -1.56 20.77 1.24
CA ALA A 30 -2.64 19.87 0.88
C ALA A 30 -2.53 19.44 -0.59
N ALA A 31 -2.36 20.37 -1.53
CA ALA A 31 -2.19 20.08 -2.95
C ALA A 31 -0.92 19.23 -3.22
N ALA A 32 0.18 19.51 -2.51
CA ALA A 32 1.42 18.75 -2.59
C ALA A 32 1.28 17.30 -2.10
N LEU A 33 0.31 17.02 -1.23
CA LEU A 33 -0.04 15.68 -0.76
C LEU A 33 -1.05 14.99 -1.70
N GLU A 34 -2.05 15.72 -2.19
CA GLU A 34 -3.05 15.26 -3.16
C GLU A 34 -2.37 14.76 -4.43
N TRP A 35 -1.53 15.59 -5.06
CA TRP A 35 -0.87 15.30 -6.33
C TRP A 35 0.46 14.55 -6.18
N ILE A 36 0.80 14.00 -5.00
CA ILE A 36 2.14 13.46 -4.71
C ILE A 36 2.58 12.29 -5.61
N ASP A 37 1.64 11.56 -6.21
CA ASP A 37 1.91 10.45 -7.12
C ASP A 37 1.98 10.86 -8.60
N ASP A 38 1.63 12.10 -8.93
CA ASP A 38 1.62 12.64 -10.29
C ASP A 38 2.86 13.50 -10.58
N PRO A 39 3.29 13.64 -11.86
CA PRO A 39 4.39 14.53 -12.22
C PRO A 39 4.01 16.02 -12.16
N VAL A 40 2.72 16.33 -12.35
CA VAL A 40 2.15 17.68 -12.40
C VAL A 40 0.85 17.67 -11.60
N GLY A 41 0.71 18.61 -10.67
CA GLY A 41 -0.47 18.82 -9.86
C GLY A 41 -1.13 20.17 -10.11
N LEU A 42 -2.23 20.45 -9.42
CA LEU A 42 -2.94 21.73 -9.51
C LEU A 42 -2.86 22.48 -8.17
N VAL A 43 -2.42 23.74 -8.22
CA VAL A 43 -2.46 24.71 -7.11
C VAL A 43 -3.24 25.93 -7.59
N ASP A 44 -4.33 26.30 -6.92
CA ASP A 44 -5.29 27.34 -7.36
C ASP A 44 -5.71 27.20 -8.85
N GLY A 45 -5.83 25.96 -9.32
CA GLY A 45 -6.18 25.63 -10.70
C GLY A 45 -5.05 25.85 -11.73
N GLN A 46 -3.84 26.20 -11.29
CA GLN A 46 -2.65 26.30 -12.15
C GLN A 46 -1.82 25.00 -12.11
N PRO A 47 -1.33 24.51 -13.27
CA PRO A 47 -0.46 23.33 -13.31
C PRO A 47 0.95 23.66 -12.77
N VAL A 48 1.40 22.86 -11.81
CA VAL A 48 2.74 22.98 -11.19
C VAL A 48 3.44 21.63 -11.17
N ALA A 49 4.77 21.61 -11.36
CA ALA A 49 5.52 20.36 -11.29
C ALA A 49 5.64 19.91 -9.81
N VAL A 50 5.18 18.70 -9.51
CA VAL A 50 5.13 18.17 -8.14
C VAL A 50 6.53 18.12 -7.48
N PRO A 51 7.63 17.78 -8.16
CA PRO A 51 8.97 17.84 -7.57
C PRO A 51 9.46 19.26 -7.18
N GLU A 52 8.85 20.30 -7.72
CA GLU A 52 9.15 21.71 -7.41
C GLU A 52 8.27 22.17 -6.23
N LEU A 53 6.96 21.87 -6.32
CA LEU A 53 5.99 22.09 -5.25
C LEU A 53 6.41 21.42 -3.93
N LEU A 54 6.84 20.15 -3.97
CA LEU A 54 7.35 19.46 -2.79
C LEU A 54 8.58 20.17 -2.20
N ARG A 55 9.50 20.68 -3.02
CA ARG A 55 10.68 21.42 -2.53
C ARG A 55 10.26 22.73 -1.85
N GLU A 56 9.28 23.43 -2.39
CA GLU A 56 8.75 24.66 -1.79
C GLU A 56 8.11 24.40 -0.42
N VAL A 57 7.20 23.43 -0.34
CA VAL A 57 6.52 23.03 0.91
C VAL A 57 7.52 22.54 1.99
N LEU A 58 8.60 21.87 1.59
CA LEU A 58 9.64 21.38 2.52
C LEU A 58 10.67 22.44 2.94
N THR A 59 10.83 23.52 2.17
CA THR A 59 11.83 24.57 2.43
C THR A 59 11.69 25.15 3.85
N CYS A 60 12.80 25.38 4.54
CA CYS A 60 12.83 26.01 5.86
C CYS A 60 13.27 27.47 5.76
N PRO A 61 12.68 28.41 6.53
CA PRO A 61 13.13 29.81 6.57
C PRO A 61 14.50 30.03 7.25
N LEU A 62 15.02 29.02 7.95
CA LEU A 62 16.37 29.04 8.55
C LEU A 62 17.31 28.11 7.76
N PRO A 63 18.61 28.42 7.65
CA PRO A 63 19.60 27.51 7.06
C PRO A 63 19.54 26.14 7.74
N VAL A 64 19.51 25.06 6.95
CA VAL A 64 19.29 23.69 7.41
C VAL A 64 20.58 22.87 7.22
N GLU A 65 20.96 22.09 8.23
CA GLU A 65 22.09 21.15 8.11
C GLU A 65 21.62 19.73 7.77
N SER A 66 20.45 19.31 8.28
CA SER A 66 19.82 18.03 7.97
C SER A 66 18.29 18.07 8.03
N VAL A 67 17.63 17.12 7.38
CA VAL A 67 16.16 16.97 7.38
C VAL A 67 15.77 15.60 7.94
N GLU A 68 14.83 15.56 8.88
CA GLU A 68 14.08 14.34 9.20
C GLU A 68 12.72 14.37 8.51
N LEU A 69 12.45 13.34 7.71
CA LEU A 69 11.18 13.09 7.05
C LEU A 69 10.43 11.99 7.79
N ILE A 70 9.34 12.35 8.46
CA ILE A 70 8.44 11.41 9.13
C ILE A 70 7.25 11.18 8.21
N HIS A 71 6.99 9.91 7.86
CA HIS A 71 5.93 9.54 6.93
C HIS A 71 5.10 8.35 7.44
N PRO A 72 3.82 8.23 7.03
CA PRO A 72 3.03 7.00 7.05
C PRO A 72 3.82 5.73 6.79
N SER A 73 3.60 4.72 7.63
CA SER A 73 4.31 3.43 7.53
C SER A 73 3.85 2.58 6.34
N TRP A 74 2.61 2.80 5.88
CA TRP A 74 2.04 2.13 4.71
C TRP A 74 2.34 2.83 3.39
N TRP A 75 3.08 3.95 3.39
CA TRP A 75 3.38 4.64 2.14
C TRP A 75 4.36 3.85 1.27
N PRO A 76 4.12 3.78 -0.05
CA PRO A 76 5.03 3.14 -0.97
C PRO A 76 6.33 3.94 -1.09
N ALA A 77 7.45 3.23 -1.26
CA ALA A 77 8.79 3.81 -1.34
C ALA A 77 8.88 5.02 -2.30
N ARG A 78 8.16 5.00 -3.43
CA ARG A 78 8.11 6.12 -4.39
C ARG A 78 7.77 7.48 -3.75
N ARG A 79 6.79 7.55 -2.82
CA ARG A 79 6.38 8.80 -2.16
C ARG A 79 7.47 9.28 -1.20
N VAL A 80 8.12 8.33 -0.52
CA VAL A 80 9.26 8.59 0.38
C VAL A 80 10.48 9.07 -0.41
N ASP A 81 10.75 8.47 -1.57
CA ASP A 81 11.85 8.85 -2.48
C ASP A 81 11.64 10.24 -3.09
N LEU A 82 10.42 10.59 -3.47
CA LEU A 82 10.06 11.94 -3.96
C LEU A 82 10.32 13.00 -2.87
N LEU A 83 9.84 12.78 -1.66
CA LEU A 83 10.12 13.67 -0.52
C LEU A 83 11.62 13.74 -0.20
N THR A 84 12.31 12.60 -0.20
CA THR A 84 13.75 12.53 0.06
C THR A 84 14.55 13.29 -1.01
N THR A 85 14.13 13.21 -2.26
CA THR A 85 14.75 13.94 -3.38
C THR A 85 14.50 15.44 -3.30
N ALA A 86 13.29 15.86 -2.93
CA ALA A 86 12.97 17.26 -2.68
C ALA A 86 13.76 17.82 -1.47
N ALA A 87 13.83 17.06 -0.37
CA ALA A 87 14.59 17.39 0.84
C ALA A 87 16.11 17.47 0.60
N ARG A 88 16.68 16.63 -0.27
CA ARG A 88 18.09 16.71 -0.68
C ARG A 88 18.43 17.99 -1.45
N GLY A 89 17.42 18.67 -2.00
CA GLY A 89 17.57 20.03 -2.54
C GLY A 89 17.69 21.13 -1.48
N ILE A 90 17.49 20.80 -0.20
CA ILE A 90 17.49 21.73 0.94
C ILE A 90 18.67 21.44 1.88
N ALA A 91 18.96 20.16 2.16
CA ALA A 91 20.08 19.74 3.01
C ALA A 91 20.80 18.49 2.45
N GLY A 92 22.09 18.37 2.72
CA GLY A 92 22.89 17.22 2.26
C GLY A 92 22.59 15.91 3.01
N ASP A 93 22.15 16.01 4.27
CA ASP A 93 21.75 14.88 5.12
C ASP A 93 20.22 14.81 5.26
N VAL A 94 19.64 13.66 4.91
CA VAL A 94 18.20 13.42 4.96
C VAL A 94 17.95 12.03 5.54
N ILE A 95 17.22 11.99 6.66
CA ILE A 95 16.88 10.77 7.39
C ILE A 95 15.36 10.56 7.29
N THR A 96 14.93 9.36 6.91
CA THR A 96 13.51 8.98 6.90
C THR A 96 13.16 8.16 8.13
N ARG A 97 11.91 8.28 8.61
CA ARG A 97 11.38 7.51 9.75
C ARG A 97 9.88 7.25 9.54
N THR A 98 9.42 6.03 9.77
CA THR A 98 7.97 5.78 9.77
C THR A 98 7.32 6.37 11.03
N ARG A 99 6.08 6.84 10.90
CA ARG A 99 5.22 7.26 12.01
C ARG A 99 5.04 6.12 13.02
N SER A 100 4.83 4.87 12.58
CA SER A 100 4.75 3.72 13.49
C SER A 100 6.02 3.55 14.33
N THR A 101 7.20 3.63 13.71
CA THR A 101 8.49 3.52 14.42
C THR A 101 8.65 4.62 15.46
N LEU A 102 8.25 5.86 15.13
CA LEU A 102 8.30 6.98 16.09
C LEU A 102 7.37 6.73 17.28
N LEU A 103 6.11 6.39 17.02
CA LEU A 103 5.09 6.19 18.04
C LEU A 103 5.36 4.95 18.91
N ALA A 104 5.77 3.83 18.30
CA ALA A 104 6.19 2.63 19.03
C ALA A 104 7.32 2.93 20.03
N ASN A 105 8.33 3.69 19.60
CA ASN A 105 9.44 4.09 20.49
C ASN A 105 9.00 5.05 21.61
N VAL A 106 8.18 6.07 21.32
CA VAL A 106 7.80 7.05 22.36
C VAL A 106 6.84 6.45 23.39
N PHE A 107 5.90 5.61 22.97
CA PHE A 107 4.89 5.02 23.86
C PHE A 107 5.23 3.60 24.34
N GLN A 108 6.37 3.04 23.91
CA GLN A 108 6.77 1.65 24.17
C GLN A 108 5.67 0.66 23.75
N ALA A 109 5.11 0.90 22.56
CA ALA A 109 3.97 0.16 22.04
C ALA A 109 4.42 -1.04 21.19
N ALA A 110 3.78 -2.19 21.40
CA ALA A 110 3.98 -3.40 20.61
C ALA A 110 3.08 -3.44 19.35
N THR A 111 2.13 -2.52 19.24
CA THR A 111 1.32 -2.34 18.03
C THR A 111 0.96 -0.87 17.86
N VAL A 112 1.11 -0.36 16.64
CA VAL A 112 0.65 0.97 16.25
C VAL A 112 -0.41 0.84 15.17
N VAL A 113 -1.52 1.53 15.36
CA VAL A 113 -2.67 1.62 14.46
C VAL A 113 -2.72 3.04 13.92
N GLU A 114 -2.50 3.24 12.63
CA GLU A 114 -2.50 4.56 11.99
C GLU A 114 -3.75 4.75 11.13
N ILE A 115 -4.61 5.69 11.49
CA ILE A 115 -5.87 5.95 10.77
C ILE A 115 -5.66 7.03 9.71
N ALA A 116 -5.96 6.69 8.46
CA ALA A 116 -5.92 7.58 7.29
C ALA A 116 -7.33 7.77 6.67
N ALA A 117 -7.41 8.51 5.56
CA ALA A 117 -8.68 8.80 4.89
C ALA A 117 -9.33 7.54 4.27
N GLY A 118 -8.56 6.73 3.53
CA GLY A 118 -9.04 5.52 2.87
C GLY A 118 -8.73 4.19 3.59
N LEU A 119 -7.91 4.18 4.65
CA LEU A 119 -7.49 2.94 5.34
C LEU A 119 -7.08 3.15 6.80
N VAL A 120 -6.90 2.06 7.53
CA VAL A 120 -6.24 1.96 8.82
C VAL A 120 -5.07 0.98 8.71
N ALA A 121 -3.85 1.45 8.96
CA ALA A 121 -2.65 0.62 8.92
C ALA A 121 -2.33 0.07 10.31
N VAL A 122 -2.06 -1.22 10.43
CA VAL A 122 -1.67 -1.90 11.68
C VAL A 122 -0.25 -2.42 11.53
N THR A 123 0.66 -1.93 12.38
CA THR A 123 2.07 -2.35 12.44
C THR A 123 2.37 -2.99 13.80
N GLY A 124 2.87 -4.23 13.81
CA GLY A 124 3.31 -4.93 15.03
C GLY A 124 4.79 -4.72 15.35
N ASP A 125 5.21 -5.09 16.57
CA ASP A 125 6.65 -5.09 16.91
C ASP A 125 7.42 -6.11 16.05
N GLY A 126 8.68 -5.76 15.72
CA GLY A 126 9.57 -6.60 14.90
C GLY A 126 9.14 -6.83 13.43
N SER A 127 7.89 -6.51 13.09
CA SER A 127 7.29 -6.71 11.77
C SER A 127 7.67 -5.58 10.81
N ALA A 128 8.24 -5.94 9.66
CA ALA A 128 8.30 -5.03 8.50
C ALA A 128 6.95 -4.97 7.75
N ASP A 129 6.08 -5.96 7.97
CA ASP A 129 4.77 -6.06 7.33
C ASP A 129 3.75 -5.16 8.03
N VAL A 130 3.00 -4.42 7.22
CA VAL A 130 1.94 -3.50 7.63
C VAL A 130 0.63 -4.02 7.05
N VAL A 131 -0.34 -4.32 7.92
CA VAL A 131 -1.69 -4.71 7.48
C VAL A 131 -2.49 -3.44 7.21
N ALA A 132 -3.04 -3.28 5.99
CA ALA A 132 -3.88 -2.15 5.64
C ALA A 132 -5.35 -2.58 5.56
N GLU A 133 -6.15 -2.19 6.56
CA GLU A 133 -7.60 -2.41 6.58
C GLU A 133 -8.31 -1.23 5.90
N PRO A 134 -9.05 -1.41 4.78
CA PRO A 134 -9.73 -0.31 4.11
C PRO A 134 -10.80 0.33 4.97
N ARG A 135 -10.97 1.65 4.85
CA ARG A 135 -11.93 2.42 5.63
C ARG A 135 -13.24 2.63 4.86
N ILE A 136 -13.81 1.51 4.40
CA ILE A 136 -14.96 1.43 3.51
C ILE A 136 -16.15 0.86 4.28
N GLY A 137 -17.36 1.37 4.03
CA GLY A 137 -18.59 0.86 4.66
C GLY A 137 -18.83 1.45 6.05
N ALA A 138 -19.41 0.66 6.96
CA ALA A 138 -19.78 1.13 8.29
C ALA A 138 -18.53 1.26 9.19
N PRO A 139 -18.32 2.39 9.90
CA PRO A 139 -17.16 2.56 10.79
C PRO A 139 -17.02 1.47 11.87
N ASP A 140 -18.14 0.89 12.30
CA ASP A 140 -18.15 -0.24 13.23
C ASP A 140 -17.54 -1.52 12.65
N GLU A 141 -17.82 -1.84 11.38
CA GLU A 141 -17.26 -3.03 10.71
C GLU A 141 -15.75 -2.89 10.52
N VAL A 142 -15.29 -1.70 10.12
CA VAL A 142 -13.86 -1.37 10.06
C VAL A 142 -13.21 -1.48 11.45
N ALA A 143 -13.89 -1.01 12.50
CA ALA A 143 -13.38 -1.10 13.86
C ALA A 143 -13.27 -2.55 14.36
N ASP A 144 -14.22 -3.43 14.00
CA ASP A 144 -14.17 -4.87 14.29
C ASP A 144 -13.01 -5.56 13.55
N ALA A 145 -12.81 -5.24 12.26
CA ALA A 145 -11.71 -5.79 11.47
C ALA A 145 -10.33 -5.35 12.01
N VAL A 146 -10.13 -4.04 12.27
CA VAL A 146 -8.89 -3.53 12.88
C VAL A 146 -8.65 -4.14 14.26
N ALA A 147 -9.67 -4.26 15.10
CA ALA A 147 -9.53 -4.88 16.41
C ALA A 147 -9.16 -6.37 16.31
N HIS A 148 -9.67 -7.09 15.30
CA HIS A 148 -9.27 -8.47 15.03
C HIS A 148 -7.78 -8.56 14.66
N TRP A 149 -7.29 -7.71 13.76
CA TRP A 149 -5.86 -7.68 13.39
C TRP A 149 -4.95 -7.38 14.58
N VAL A 150 -5.24 -6.32 15.34
CA VAL A 150 -4.48 -5.96 16.55
C VAL A 150 -4.47 -7.11 17.58
N LEU A 151 -5.62 -7.76 17.80
CA LEU A 151 -5.72 -8.92 18.71
C LEU A 151 -5.04 -10.18 18.16
N ALA A 152 -4.80 -10.29 16.85
CA ALA A 152 -4.03 -11.36 16.24
C ALA A 152 -2.52 -11.11 16.43
N THR A 153 -2.04 -9.90 16.10
CA THR A 153 -0.64 -9.48 16.30
C THR A 153 -0.21 -9.58 17.76
N ALA A 154 -1.07 -9.17 18.70
CA ALA A 154 -0.76 -9.16 20.13
C ALA A 154 -0.85 -10.54 20.82
N ARG A 155 -1.13 -11.64 20.11
CA ARG A 155 -1.24 -12.98 20.73
C ARG A 155 0.09 -13.47 21.30
N ASP A 156 1.16 -13.23 20.56
CA ASP A 156 2.50 -13.72 20.91
C ASP A 156 3.23 -12.76 21.87
N HIS A 157 2.98 -11.44 21.72
CA HIS A 157 3.55 -10.39 22.56
C HIS A 157 2.49 -9.37 23.01
N PRO A 158 1.83 -9.58 24.17
CA PRO A 158 0.83 -8.66 24.69
C PRO A 158 1.50 -7.37 25.25
N GLY A 159 1.57 -6.33 24.40
CA GLY A 159 2.09 -5.01 24.76
C GLY A 159 1.06 -3.89 24.70
N ALA A 160 1.52 -2.65 24.89
CA ALA A 160 0.68 -1.46 24.74
C ALA A 160 0.33 -1.23 23.26
N VAL A 161 -0.88 -0.74 22.99
CA VAL A 161 -1.32 -0.33 21.66
C VAL A 161 -1.35 1.20 21.58
N VAL A 162 -0.92 1.78 20.46
CA VAL A 162 -1.16 3.20 20.14
C VAL A 162 -2.08 3.29 18.93
N ILE A 163 -3.05 4.20 18.99
CA ILE A 163 -3.93 4.55 17.87
C ILE A 163 -3.61 5.99 17.48
N ASP A 164 -2.90 6.16 16.36
CA ASP A 164 -2.66 7.45 15.71
C ASP A 164 -3.93 7.84 14.94
N ALA A 165 -4.61 8.85 15.45
CA ALA A 165 -5.88 9.39 15.00
C ALA A 165 -5.70 10.86 14.56
N PRO A 166 -4.88 11.13 13.53
CA PRO A 166 -4.39 12.48 13.22
C PRO A 166 -5.52 13.44 12.86
N ALA A 167 -5.47 14.64 13.45
CA ALA A 167 -6.38 15.73 13.13
C ALA A 167 -6.34 16.10 11.63
N GLY A 168 -7.51 16.35 11.04
CA GLY A 168 -7.69 16.60 9.60
C GLY A 168 -8.24 15.40 8.83
N VAL A 169 -8.12 14.17 9.36
CA VAL A 169 -8.77 12.98 8.78
C VAL A 169 -10.24 12.93 9.21
N GLY A 170 -11.18 12.99 8.26
CA GLY A 170 -12.62 12.93 8.55
C GLY A 170 -13.01 11.65 9.27
N GLY A 171 -13.85 11.73 10.31
CA GLY A 171 -14.36 10.57 11.08
C GLY A 171 -13.35 9.89 12.03
N VAL A 172 -12.10 10.35 12.08
CA VAL A 172 -10.97 9.66 12.76
C VAL A 172 -11.21 9.40 14.25
N ALA A 173 -11.74 10.38 15.00
CA ALA A 173 -11.93 10.27 16.44
C ALA A 173 -13.04 9.26 16.83
N ALA A 174 -14.09 9.16 16.02
CA ALA A 174 -15.16 8.18 16.23
C ALA A 174 -14.63 6.76 16.00
N LEU A 175 -13.91 6.55 14.90
CA LEU A 175 -13.30 5.26 14.58
C LEU A 175 -12.25 4.83 15.62
N ALA A 176 -11.38 5.75 16.06
CA ALA A 176 -10.41 5.48 17.12
C ALA A 176 -11.09 5.04 18.44
N THR A 177 -12.20 5.70 18.79
CA THR A 177 -13.01 5.34 19.97
C THR A 177 -13.65 3.95 19.81
N MET A 178 -14.19 3.63 18.63
CA MET A 178 -14.77 2.33 18.31
C MET A 178 -13.75 1.20 18.38
N ILE A 179 -12.52 1.42 17.87
CA ILE A 179 -11.41 0.47 17.95
C ILE A 179 -10.99 0.28 19.42
N GLU A 180 -10.76 1.36 20.17
CA GLU A 180 -10.39 1.27 21.58
C GLU A 180 -11.42 0.46 22.40
N GLN A 181 -12.71 0.70 22.19
CA GLN A 181 -13.78 -0.04 22.87
C GLN A 181 -13.73 -1.54 22.61
N ARG A 182 -13.40 -1.96 21.38
CA ARG A 182 -13.29 -3.37 20.97
C ARG A 182 -12.02 -4.06 21.46
N LEU A 183 -10.93 -3.31 21.65
CA LEU A 183 -9.69 -3.81 22.25
C LEU A 183 -9.84 -4.03 23.77
N ARG A 184 -10.67 -3.24 24.45
CA ARG A 184 -10.99 -3.43 25.87
C ARG A 184 -11.89 -4.67 26.06
N PRO A 185 -11.71 -5.48 27.12
CA PRO A 185 -10.76 -5.33 28.22
C PRO A 185 -9.39 -6.01 27.98
N ARG A 186 -9.16 -6.59 26.79
CA ARG A 186 -7.98 -7.45 26.52
C ARG A 186 -6.68 -6.67 26.42
N LEU A 187 -6.71 -5.52 25.75
CA LEU A 187 -5.56 -4.64 25.57
C LEU A 187 -5.90 -3.22 26.03
N ARG A 188 -4.87 -2.47 26.39
CA ARG A 188 -4.96 -1.02 26.61
C ARG A 188 -4.40 -0.30 25.39
N ALA A 189 -5.23 0.56 24.78
CA ALA A 189 -4.81 1.45 23.73
C ALA A 189 -4.63 2.88 24.29
N THR A 190 -3.70 3.62 23.70
CA THR A 190 -3.55 5.07 23.88
C THR A 190 -3.86 5.75 22.56
N VAL A 191 -4.90 6.58 22.50
CA VAL A 191 -5.22 7.37 21.31
C VAL A 191 -4.38 8.66 21.31
N VAL A 192 -3.78 8.99 20.17
CA VAL A 192 -3.00 10.22 19.95
C VAL A 192 -3.49 10.91 18.67
N ASP A 193 -3.57 12.24 18.67
CA ASP A 193 -4.06 13.05 17.53
C ASP A 193 -2.95 13.83 16.81
N GLN A 194 -1.74 13.83 17.39
CA GLN A 194 -0.54 14.47 16.88
C GLN A 194 0.71 13.67 17.28
N LEU A 195 1.75 13.70 16.44
CA LEU A 195 3.06 13.19 16.85
C LEU A 195 3.57 13.96 18.10
N PRO A 196 4.17 13.26 19.08
CA PRO A 196 4.69 13.88 20.31
C PRO A 196 5.79 14.91 20.01
N PRO A 197 6.03 15.90 20.90
CA PRO A 197 7.04 16.93 20.67
C PRO A 197 8.43 16.32 20.51
N ILE A 198 9.01 16.48 19.32
CA ILE A 198 10.32 15.94 18.97
C ILE A 198 11.40 16.78 19.64
N HIS A 199 11.70 16.41 20.88
CA HIS A 199 12.83 16.97 21.61
C HIS A 199 14.12 16.56 20.93
N ARG A 200 15.13 17.44 20.96
CA ARG A 200 16.49 17.09 20.52
C ARG A 200 17.06 16.01 21.43
N THR A 201 16.85 14.75 21.09
CA THR A 201 17.73 13.67 21.53
C THR A 201 19.06 13.89 20.84
N VAL A 202 19.97 14.59 21.52
CA VAL A 202 21.39 14.43 21.24
C VAL A 202 21.69 13.00 21.65
N ASP A 203 21.80 12.11 20.66
CA ASP A 203 22.25 10.75 20.92
C ASP A 203 23.64 10.86 21.55
N ALA A 204 23.74 10.48 22.83
CA ALA A 204 25.03 10.25 23.44
C ALA A 204 25.74 9.18 22.59
N PRO A 205 27.03 9.34 22.26
CA PRO A 205 27.72 8.42 21.38
C PRO A 205 27.58 7.00 21.94
N VAL A 206 26.90 6.13 21.17
CA VAL A 206 26.68 4.74 21.56
C VAL A 206 28.05 4.12 21.77
N ALA A 207 28.37 3.84 23.04
CA ALA A 207 29.61 3.18 23.39
C ALA A 207 29.62 1.81 22.69
N GLU A 208 30.56 1.65 21.77
CA GLU A 208 30.71 0.48 20.92
C GLU A 208 30.74 -0.78 21.79
N SER A 209 29.67 -1.59 21.70
CA SER A 209 29.51 -2.75 22.56
C SER A 209 30.49 -3.84 22.13
N ALA A 210 31.59 -3.94 22.87
CA ALA A 210 32.70 -4.85 22.58
C ALA A 210 32.22 -6.30 22.37
N PRO A 211 32.82 -7.04 21.41
CA PRO A 211 32.31 -8.35 21.00
C PRO A 211 32.39 -9.38 22.12
N ALA A 212 31.22 -9.87 22.54
CA ALA A 212 31.10 -10.88 23.59
C ALA A 212 31.68 -12.23 23.13
N ARG A 213 32.90 -12.54 23.58
CA ARG A 213 33.57 -13.83 23.34
C ARG A 213 32.77 -15.00 23.94
N ARG A 214 31.92 -15.66 23.15
CA ARG A 214 31.32 -16.95 23.53
C ARG A 214 32.38 -18.06 23.45
N ARG A 215 32.56 -18.76 24.56
CA ARG A 215 33.58 -19.81 24.73
C ARG A 215 33.10 -21.10 24.06
N LEU A 216 33.93 -21.66 23.18
CA LEU A 216 33.74 -22.99 22.62
C LEU A 216 33.76 -24.03 23.76
N ARG A 217 32.76 -24.91 23.82
CA ARG A 217 32.80 -26.16 24.59
C ARG A 217 32.49 -27.31 23.63
N LEU A 218 33.40 -28.29 23.58
CA LEU A 218 33.34 -29.47 22.74
C LEU A 218 32.79 -30.68 23.51
N THR A 219 32.57 -31.77 22.75
CA THR A 219 32.37 -33.19 23.16
C THR A 219 30.95 -33.62 23.54
N PRO A 220 30.60 -34.91 23.34
CA PRO A 220 30.96 -35.79 22.22
C PRO A 220 29.74 -36.54 21.61
N ALA A 221 29.97 -37.31 20.54
CA ALA A 221 28.95 -38.02 19.79
C ALA A 221 28.57 -39.41 20.36
N VAL A 222 27.36 -39.89 20.05
CA VAL A 222 26.94 -41.30 20.09
C VAL A 222 26.11 -41.61 18.84
N VAL A 223 26.29 -42.79 18.25
CA VAL A 223 25.73 -43.22 16.95
C VAL A 223 24.72 -44.36 17.12
N VAL A 224 23.50 -44.19 16.59
CA VAL A 224 22.50 -45.22 16.15
C VAL A 224 21.60 -44.57 15.07
N GLY A 225 21.12 -45.21 14.00
CA GLY A 225 21.51 -46.55 13.50
C GLY A 225 20.50 -47.32 12.62
N SER A 226 19.39 -46.76 12.09
CA SER A 226 18.44 -47.56 11.25
C SER A 226 17.65 -46.76 10.21
N ALA A 227 17.32 -47.43 9.10
CA ALA A 227 16.50 -46.91 8.00
C ALA A 227 15.20 -47.71 7.88
N VAL A 228 14.08 -47.04 7.61
CA VAL A 228 12.84 -47.65 7.09
C VAL A 228 12.23 -46.68 6.08
N ALA A 229 12.10 -47.13 4.83
CA ALA A 229 11.24 -46.49 3.85
C ALA A 229 9.87 -47.19 3.90
N LEU A 230 8.79 -46.42 4.03
CA LEU A 230 7.44 -46.94 3.82
C LEU A 230 6.56 -45.86 3.19
N ALA A 231 6.24 -46.04 1.91
CA ALA A 231 5.29 -45.20 1.19
C ALA A 231 3.88 -45.81 1.32
N VAL A 232 2.92 -45.07 1.87
CA VAL A 232 1.49 -45.43 1.84
C VAL A 232 0.62 -44.18 1.63
N LEU A 233 0.15 -44.03 0.39
CA LEU A 233 -1.15 -43.49 -0.01
C LEU A 233 -1.80 -42.37 0.84
N MET A 234 -1.61 -41.12 0.43
CA MET A 234 -2.56 -40.05 0.74
C MET A 234 -3.77 -40.13 -0.20
N ARG A 235 -4.91 -40.56 0.33
CA ARG A 235 -6.21 -40.34 -0.32
C ARG A 235 -6.50 -38.84 -0.31
N HIS A 236 -6.64 -38.25 -1.48
CA HIS A 236 -7.26 -36.93 -1.60
C HIS A 236 -8.77 -37.09 -1.44
N ASP A 237 -9.26 -36.97 -0.21
CA ASP A 237 -10.65 -36.60 0.00
C ASP A 237 -10.80 -35.14 -0.43
N ALA A 238 -11.62 -34.91 -1.46
CA ALA A 238 -11.92 -33.57 -1.96
C ALA A 238 -12.69 -32.78 -0.89
N ARG A 239 -11.97 -32.00 -0.08
CA ARG A 239 -12.57 -30.94 0.73
C ARG A 239 -13.02 -29.79 -0.19
N PRO A 240 -14.17 -29.15 0.10
CA PRO A 240 -14.51 -27.89 -0.55
C PRO A 240 -13.37 -26.89 -0.34
N GLN A 241 -13.00 -26.16 -1.39
CA GLN A 241 -12.00 -25.09 -1.31
C GLN A 241 -12.47 -24.05 -0.28
N THR A 242 -11.74 -23.95 0.82
CA THR A 242 -11.71 -22.71 1.60
C THR A 242 -11.25 -21.63 0.63
N ALA A 243 -11.95 -20.49 0.55
CA ALA A 243 -11.49 -19.37 -0.26
C ALA A 243 -10.06 -18.99 0.15
N ASP A 244 -9.16 -18.87 -0.82
CA ASP A 244 -7.78 -18.48 -0.56
C ASP A 244 -7.75 -17.12 0.18
N PRO A 245 -6.87 -16.93 1.16
CA PRO A 245 -6.83 -15.68 1.92
C PRO A 245 -6.56 -14.51 0.96
N VAL A 246 -7.44 -13.51 0.98
CA VAL A 246 -7.31 -12.31 0.14
C VAL A 246 -6.64 -11.17 0.88
N THR A 247 -5.90 -10.34 0.15
CA THR A 247 -5.30 -9.09 0.62
C THR A 247 -5.61 -7.96 -0.38
N TYR A 248 -5.49 -6.71 0.04
CA TYR A 248 -5.60 -5.57 -0.87
C TYR A 248 -4.24 -5.19 -1.46
N LEU A 249 -4.13 -5.29 -2.79
CA LEU A 249 -3.10 -4.62 -3.55
C LEU A 249 -3.54 -3.16 -3.77
N VAL A 250 -2.76 -2.22 -3.24
CA VAL A 250 -2.92 -0.78 -3.50
C VAL A 250 -1.80 -0.32 -4.43
N GLU A 251 -2.17 0.12 -5.64
CA GLU A 251 -1.26 0.71 -6.62
C GLU A 251 -1.73 2.12 -6.97
N ASN A 252 -0.91 3.13 -6.69
CA ASN A 252 -1.22 4.55 -6.86
C ASN A 252 -2.63 4.91 -6.34
N HIS A 253 -3.57 5.19 -7.24
CA HIS A 253 -4.93 5.62 -6.95
C HIS A 253 -5.95 4.48 -6.98
N VAL A 254 -5.53 3.21 -6.95
CA VAL A 254 -6.42 2.05 -7.11
C VAL A 254 -6.13 0.98 -6.05
N ALA A 255 -7.20 0.45 -5.44
CA ALA A 255 -7.14 -0.72 -4.56
C ALA A 255 -7.97 -1.89 -5.11
N VAL A 256 -7.41 -3.10 -5.05
CA VAL A 256 -8.01 -4.35 -5.60
C VAL A 256 -7.70 -5.50 -4.64
N GLN A 257 -8.69 -6.37 -4.37
CA GLN A 257 -8.42 -7.63 -3.67
C GLN A 257 -7.76 -8.65 -4.58
N VAL A 258 -6.67 -9.26 -4.10
CA VAL A 258 -5.92 -10.32 -4.77
C VAL A 258 -5.59 -11.43 -3.76
N PRO A 259 -5.23 -12.65 -4.18
CA PRO A 259 -4.84 -13.71 -3.26
C PRO A 259 -3.52 -13.33 -2.56
N ALA A 260 -3.44 -13.55 -1.25
CA ALA A 260 -2.35 -13.06 -0.40
C ALA A 260 -1.01 -13.79 -0.62
N ASP A 261 -1.03 -14.98 -1.23
CA ASP A 261 0.13 -15.80 -1.55
C ASP A 261 0.65 -15.58 -2.99
N TRP A 262 -0.02 -14.76 -3.80
CA TRP A 262 0.38 -14.50 -5.20
C TRP A 262 1.44 -13.41 -5.31
N ALA A 263 2.42 -13.63 -6.17
CA ALA A 263 3.57 -12.74 -6.30
C ALA A 263 3.24 -11.52 -7.17
N THR A 264 3.41 -10.31 -6.62
CA THR A 264 3.20 -9.04 -7.34
C THR A 264 4.46 -8.59 -8.08
N ARG A 265 4.33 -8.26 -9.37
CA ARG A 265 5.41 -7.74 -10.23
C ARG A 265 4.96 -6.50 -10.98
N ARG A 266 5.75 -5.42 -10.96
CA ARG A 266 5.51 -4.23 -11.79
C ARG A 266 6.19 -4.39 -13.15
N VAL A 267 5.43 -4.16 -14.22
CA VAL A 267 5.92 -4.17 -15.61
C VAL A 267 5.80 -2.74 -16.14
N THR A 268 6.94 -2.06 -16.22
CA THR A 268 7.05 -0.65 -16.62
C THR A 268 7.57 -0.44 -18.03
N GLY A 269 7.82 -1.52 -18.79
CA GLY A 269 8.29 -1.48 -20.16
C GLY A 269 8.17 -2.83 -20.86
N GLY A 270 8.42 -2.84 -22.18
CA GLY A 270 8.09 -3.95 -23.07
C GLY A 270 6.80 -3.69 -23.86
N PRO A 271 6.28 -4.68 -24.61
CA PRO A 271 5.03 -4.54 -25.35
C PRO A 271 3.81 -4.48 -24.41
N GLY A 272 2.86 -3.62 -24.76
CA GLY A 272 1.64 -3.36 -24.00
C GLY A 272 1.79 -2.24 -22.97
N SER A 273 0.69 -1.92 -22.29
CA SER A 273 0.65 -0.89 -21.25
C SER A 273 1.46 -1.27 -20.01
N ALA A 274 1.99 -0.25 -19.32
CA ALA A 274 2.53 -0.42 -17.98
C ALA A 274 1.43 -0.91 -17.02
N ARG A 275 1.78 -1.88 -16.16
CA ARG A 275 0.82 -2.65 -15.38
C ARG A 275 1.46 -3.29 -14.16
N VAL A 276 0.65 -3.64 -13.17
CA VAL A 276 1.00 -4.66 -12.17
C VAL A 276 0.52 -6.01 -12.67
N GLU A 277 1.31 -7.05 -12.41
CA GLU A 277 0.96 -8.44 -12.62
C GLU A 277 0.96 -9.14 -11.26
N VAL A 278 -0.06 -9.94 -10.99
CA VAL A 278 -0.17 -10.74 -9.77
C VAL A 278 -0.25 -12.19 -10.22
N VAL A 279 0.79 -12.96 -9.89
CA VAL A 279 1.09 -14.25 -10.52
C VAL A 279 0.89 -15.37 -9.51
N SER A 280 0.17 -16.42 -9.91
CA SER A 280 -0.03 -17.60 -9.06
C SER A 280 1.30 -18.30 -8.74
N PRO A 281 1.54 -18.71 -7.48
CA PRO A 281 2.72 -19.47 -7.11
C PRO A 281 2.67 -20.92 -7.62
N SER A 282 1.49 -21.44 -7.94
CA SER A 282 1.30 -22.80 -8.45
C SER A 282 1.30 -22.90 -9.98
N ASP A 283 0.92 -21.83 -10.68
CA ASP A 283 0.93 -21.79 -12.16
C ASP A 283 1.28 -20.40 -12.71
N PRO A 284 2.46 -20.20 -13.32
CA PRO A 284 2.87 -18.91 -13.87
C PRO A 284 2.11 -18.49 -15.15
N GLN A 285 1.19 -19.29 -15.68
CA GLN A 285 0.26 -18.85 -16.73
C GLN A 285 -0.95 -18.08 -16.17
N LEU A 286 -1.34 -18.34 -14.92
CA LEU A 286 -2.44 -17.64 -14.26
C LEU A 286 -1.93 -16.31 -13.71
N VAL A 287 -2.29 -15.23 -14.42
CA VAL A 287 -1.84 -13.87 -14.10
C VAL A 287 -3.03 -12.92 -14.07
N LEU A 288 -3.15 -12.16 -12.99
CA LEU A 288 -4.05 -11.02 -12.91
C LEU A 288 -3.27 -9.74 -13.24
N HIS A 289 -3.73 -9.03 -14.26
CA HIS A 289 -3.18 -7.75 -14.68
C HIS A 289 -4.00 -6.59 -14.09
N LEU A 290 -3.31 -5.59 -13.54
CA LEU A 290 -3.90 -4.33 -13.10
C LEU A 290 -3.28 -3.18 -13.90
N THR A 291 -4.13 -2.44 -14.60
CA THR A 291 -3.79 -1.18 -15.28
C THR A 291 -4.64 -0.05 -14.72
N GLN A 292 -4.10 1.17 -14.74
CA GLN A 292 -4.84 2.37 -14.40
C GLN A 292 -4.45 3.52 -15.32
N ALA A 293 -5.39 4.41 -15.60
CA ALA A 293 -5.17 5.66 -16.32
C ALA A 293 -6.21 6.70 -15.88
N PRO A 294 -5.93 8.01 -15.98
CA PRO A 294 -6.97 9.03 -15.83
C PRO A 294 -8.12 8.80 -16.81
N ALA A 295 -9.35 9.00 -16.35
CA ALA A 295 -10.57 9.02 -17.16
C ALA A 295 -10.99 10.47 -17.44
N ALA A 296 -11.54 10.73 -18.63
CA ALA A 296 -12.09 12.05 -18.98
C ALA A 296 -13.48 12.32 -18.34
N GLY A 297 -13.98 11.40 -17.51
CA GLY A 297 -15.24 11.50 -16.77
C GLY A 297 -15.68 10.15 -16.20
N ASP A 298 -16.65 10.19 -15.28
CA ASP A 298 -16.99 9.06 -14.38
C ASP A 298 -18.01 8.06 -14.96
N THR A 299 -18.12 7.94 -16.29
CA THR A 299 -19.09 7.06 -16.93
C THR A 299 -18.43 6.07 -17.87
N LEU A 300 -18.99 4.85 -17.98
CA LEU A 300 -18.48 3.84 -18.91
C LEU A 300 -18.45 4.35 -20.34
N THR A 301 -19.46 5.10 -20.78
CA THR A 301 -19.49 5.71 -22.12
C THR A 301 -18.31 6.65 -22.35
N ALA A 302 -17.94 7.47 -21.35
CA ALA A 302 -16.81 8.39 -21.45
C ALA A 302 -15.44 7.69 -21.57
N ILE A 303 -15.30 6.46 -21.04
CA ILE A 303 -14.08 5.65 -21.23
C ILE A 303 -14.14 4.69 -22.43
N ALA A 304 -15.33 4.34 -22.90
CA ALA A 304 -15.55 3.36 -23.97
C ALA A 304 -15.10 3.88 -25.34
N GLU A 305 -15.52 5.08 -25.75
CA GLU A 305 -15.17 5.60 -27.08
C GLU A 305 -13.65 5.77 -27.29
N PRO A 306 -12.88 6.38 -26.36
CA PRO A 306 -11.42 6.48 -26.51
C PRO A 306 -10.72 5.12 -26.48
N LEU A 307 -11.23 4.17 -25.69
CA LEU A 307 -10.69 2.80 -25.64
C LEU A 307 -10.97 2.04 -26.95
N GLN A 308 -12.17 2.19 -27.52
CA GLN A 308 -12.52 1.56 -28.80
C GLN A 308 -11.62 2.07 -29.93
N GLN A 309 -11.37 3.38 -29.99
CA GLN A 309 -10.46 3.98 -30.97
C GLN A 309 -9.02 3.46 -30.80
N ALA A 310 -8.52 3.38 -29.55
CA ALA A 310 -7.19 2.83 -29.28
C ALA A 310 -7.06 1.35 -29.70
N LEU A 311 -8.07 0.53 -29.43
CA LEU A 311 -8.10 -0.88 -29.84
C LEU A 311 -8.23 -1.05 -31.37
N GLN A 312 -8.99 -0.18 -32.05
CA GLN A 312 -9.08 -0.17 -33.51
C GLN A 312 -7.74 0.18 -34.17
N LEU A 313 -7.03 1.18 -33.66
CA LEU A 313 -5.67 1.54 -34.12
C LEU A 313 -4.69 0.38 -33.88
N ALA A 314 -4.69 -0.20 -32.68
CA ALA A 314 -3.83 -1.34 -32.35
C ALA A 314 -4.13 -2.59 -33.20
N ASN A 315 -5.40 -2.83 -33.56
CA ASN A 315 -5.80 -3.93 -34.45
C ASN A 315 -5.44 -3.67 -35.92
N ALA A 316 -5.24 -2.42 -36.35
CA ALA A 316 -4.72 -2.13 -37.69
C ALA A 316 -3.23 -2.51 -37.81
N GLU A 317 -2.46 -2.37 -36.73
CA GLU A 317 -1.05 -2.79 -36.66
C GLU A 317 -0.89 -4.29 -36.36
N MET A 318 -1.75 -4.84 -35.49
CA MET A 318 -1.72 -6.24 -35.04
C MET A 318 -3.11 -6.88 -35.13
N PRO A 319 -3.55 -7.30 -36.34
CA PRO A 319 -4.88 -7.86 -36.55
C PRO A 319 -5.17 -9.11 -35.71
N GLY A 320 -6.34 -9.12 -35.05
CA GLY A 320 -6.82 -10.28 -34.28
C GLY A 320 -6.24 -10.42 -32.87
N VAL A 321 -5.35 -9.51 -32.43
CA VAL A 321 -4.86 -9.49 -31.04
C VAL A 321 -5.94 -9.01 -30.08
N PHE A 322 -6.78 -8.05 -30.47
CA PHE A 322 -7.85 -7.52 -29.63
C PHE A 322 -9.22 -7.82 -30.27
N VAL A 323 -10.07 -8.54 -29.54
CA VAL A 323 -11.36 -9.05 -30.05
C VAL A 323 -12.48 -8.91 -29.00
N GLY A 324 -13.73 -9.07 -29.42
CA GLY A 324 -14.87 -9.15 -28.50
C GLY A 324 -15.13 -7.88 -27.68
N PHE A 325 -14.85 -6.70 -28.23
CA PHE A 325 -15.10 -5.42 -27.56
C PHE A 325 -16.60 -5.17 -27.37
N ASP A 326 -17.02 -5.00 -26.11
CA ASP A 326 -18.36 -4.59 -25.70
C ASP A 326 -18.26 -3.31 -24.84
N PRO A 327 -18.76 -2.16 -25.33
CA PRO A 327 -18.72 -0.87 -24.61
C PRO A 327 -19.72 -0.79 -23.45
N ALA A 328 -20.66 -1.73 -23.33
CA ALA A 328 -21.73 -1.72 -22.33
C ALA A 328 -21.88 -3.09 -21.62
N GLY A 329 -20.78 -3.85 -21.58
CA GLY A 329 -20.72 -5.17 -21.00
C GLY A 329 -20.81 -5.20 -19.47
N SER A 330 -20.58 -6.38 -18.91
CA SER A 330 -20.48 -6.56 -17.46
C SER A 330 -19.49 -7.65 -17.11
N SER A 331 -18.84 -7.51 -15.95
CA SER A 331 -17.96 -8.53 -15.38
C SER A 331 -18.18 -8.61 -13.89
N ALA A 332 -18.27 -9.83 -13.35
CA ALA A 332 -18.50 -10.12 -11.93
C ALA A 332 -19.69 -9.37 -11.28
N GLY A 333 -20.72 -9.04 -12.07
CA GLY A 333 -21.90 -8.27 -11.63
C GLY A 333 -21.75 -6.75 -11.68
N ARG A 334 -20.59 -6.22 -12.12
CA ARG A 334 -20.37 -4.78 -12.33
C ARG A 334 -20.49 -4.42 -13.82
N PRO A 335 -21.11 -3.27 -14.15
CA PRO A 335 -20.98 -2.66 -15.48
C PRO A 335 -19.50 -2.43 -15.82
N ALA A 336 -19.06 -2.83 -17.02
CA ALA A 336 -17.67 -2.71 -17.47
C ALA A 336 -17.59 -2.62 -19.00
N VAL A 337 -16.57 -1.94 -19.54
CA VAL A 337 -16.17 -2.15 -20.93
C VAL A 337 -15.33 -3.42 -20.98
N THR A 338 -15.73 -4.41 -21.77
CA THR A 338 -15.03 -5.71 -21.82
C THR A 338 -14.41 -5.98 -23.19
N TYR A 339 -13.26 -6.62 -23.23
CA TYR A 339 -12.64 -7.14 -24.47
C TYR A 339 -11.67 -8.28 -24.14
N ARG A 340 -11.28 -9.05 -25.15
CA ARG A 340 -10.29 -10.13 -25.03
C ARG A 340 -9.03 -9.78 -25.80
N GLU A 341 -7.87 -9.96 -25.17
CA GLU A 341 -6.55 -9.89 -25.81
C GLU A 341 -6.00 -11.30 -26.02
N ILE A 342 -5.42 -11.59 -27.18
CA ILE A 342 -4.91 -12.93 -27.55
C ILE A 342 -3.45 -12.78 -28.00
N ARG A 343 -2.52 -13.42 -27.28
CA ARG A 343 -1.09 -13.42 -27.60
C ARG A 343 -0.43 -14.73 -27.20
N ASN A 344 0.57 -15.16 -27.96
CA ASN A 344 1.54 -16.19 -27.55
C ASN A 344 0.94 -17.48 -26.94
N GLY A 345 -0.25 -17.90 -27.39
CA GLY A 345 -0.93 -19.09 -26.89
C GLY A 345 -1.73 -18.92 -25.59
N HIS A 346 -1.80 -17.72 -25.01
CA HIS A 346 -2.70 -17.37 -23.91
C HIS A 346 -3.69 -16.27 -24.36
N HIS A 347 -4.68 -16.02 -23.51
CA HIS A 347 -5.60 -14.90 -23.67
C HIS A 347 -5.76 -14.15 -22.34
N VAL A 348 -6.11 -12.86 -22.43
CA VAL A 348 -6.43 -12.00 -21.29
C VAL A 348 -7.86 -11.47 -21.48
N ASP A 349 -8.76 -11.84 -20.57
CA ASP A 349 -10.09 -11.23 -20.52
C ASP A 349 -10.04 -9.94 -19.70
N TRP A 350 -10.25 -8.81 -20.37
CA TRP A 350 -10.19 -7.49 -19.77
C TRP A 350 -11.58 -7.00 -19.38
N ALA A 351 -11.71 -6.56 -18.13
CA ALA A 351 -12.82 -5.76 -17.61
C ALA A 351 -12.29 -4.37 -17.24
N VAL A 352 -12.75 -3.35 -17.96
CA VAL A 352 -12.37 -1.96 -17.74
C VAL A 352 -13.51 -1.22 -17.06
N LEU A 353 -13.23 -0.74 -15.87
CA LEU A 353 -14.11 -0.03 -14.96
C LEU A 353 -13.74 1.45 -14.95
N VAL A 354 -14.66 2.29 -14.46
CA VAL A 354 -14.37 3.68 -14.08
C VAL A 354 -14.85 3.91 -12.66
N ASP A 355 -14.05 4.62 -11.89
CA ASP A 355 -14.36 5.01 -10.51
C ASP A 355 -13.57 6.29 -10.16
N HIS A 356 -14.24 7.31 -9.62
CA HIS A 356 -13.67 8.62 -9.23
C HIS A 356 -12.57 9.14 -10.19
N ALA A 357 -12.91 9.36 -11.46
CA ALA A 357 -12.02 9.79 -12.55
C ALA A 357 -10.81 8.89 -12.85
N VAL A 358 -10.76 7.66 -12.32
CA VAL A 358 -9.76 6.64 -12.67
C VAL A 358 -10.38 5.55 -13.53
N ARG A 359 -9.79 5.29 -14.69
CA ARG A 359 -10.09 4.12 -15.53
C ARG A 359 -9.23 2.95 -15.06
N ILE A 360 -9.87 1.91 -14.54
CA ILE A 360 -9.22 0.74 -13.93
C ILE A 360 -9.42 -0.46 -14.85
N GLY A 361 -8.35 -1.03 -15.41
CA GLY A 361 -8.41 -2.24 -16.23
C GLY A 361 -7.90 -3.46 -15.46
N ILE A 362 -8.79 -4.42 -15.21
CA ILE A 362 -8.46 -5.74 -14.65
C ILE A 362 -8.40 -6.74 -15.81
N GLY A 363 -7.26 -7.42 -15.99
CA GLY A 363 -7.05 -8.40 -17.05
C GLY A 363 -6.82 -9.80 -16.48
N CYS A 364 -7.57 -10.78 -16.97
CA CYS A 364 -7.57 -12.16 -16.49
C CYS A 364 -6.85 -13.06 -17.48
N GLN A 365 -5.57 -13.36 -17.25
CA GLN A 365 -4.78 -14.19 -18.15
C GLN A 365 -4.90 -15.68 -17.83
N SER A 366 -5.34 -16.46 -18.80
CA SER A 366 -5.42 -17.92 -18.71
C SER A 366 -4.82 -18.62 -19.94
N GLY A 367 -4.31 -19.82 -19.71
CA GLY A 367 -3.92 -20.75 -20.78
C GLY A 367 -5.14 -21.35 -21.51
N PRO A 368 -4.93 -22.06 -22.63
CA PRO A 368 -6.05 -22.63 -23.41
C PRO A 368 -6.77 -23.74 -22.64
N GLY A 369 -7.95 -23.43 -22.10
CA GLY A 369 -8.81 -24.39 -21.39
C GLY A 369 -8.79 -24.29 -19.87
N ASP A 370 -8.04 -23.33 -19.30
CA ASP A 370 -7.94 -23.09 -17.84
C ASP A 370 -8.77 -21.88 -17.37
N ASP A 371 -9.71 -21.41 -18.20
CA ASP A 371 -10.59 -20.25 -17.96
C ASP A 371 -11.25 -20.26 -16.55
N ASP A 372 -11.67 -21.44 -16.08
CA ASP A 372 -12.30 -21.62 -14.76
C ASP A 372 -11.35 -21.48 -13.57
N ALA A 373 -10.03 -21.69 -13.74
CA ALA A 373 -9.07 -21.69 -12.65
C ALA A 373 -8.80 -20.29 -12.09
N LEU A 374 -8.72 -19.28 -12.95
CA LEU A 374 -8.55 -17.88 -12.55
C LEU A 374 -9.88 -17.18 -12.21
N ARG A 375 -11.02 -17.71 -12.67
CA ARG A 375 -12.31 -17.02 -12.67
C ARG A 375 -12.72 -16.48 -11.29
N ALA A 376 -12.62 -17.28 -10.22
CA ALA A 376 -13.00 -16.84 -8.87
C ALA A 376 -12.15 -15.66 -8.36
N VAL A 377 -10.83 -15.72 -8.59
CA VAL A 377 -9.87 -14.67 -8.23
C VAL A 377 -10.17 -13.40 -9.03
N CYS A 378 -10.37 -13.54 -10.33
CA CYS A 378 -10.61 -12.40 -11.21
C CYS A 378 -11.96 -11.73 -10.97
N GLU A 379 -13.01 -12.51 -10.74
CA GLU A 379 -14.30 -11.96 -10.31
C GLU A 379 -14.17 -11.18 -9.00
N GLN A 380 -13.34 -11.63 -8.05
CA GLN A 380 -13.13 -10.94 -6.78
C GLN A 380 -12.37 -9.64 -6.95
N ALA A 381 -11.34 -9.62 -7.79
CA ALA A 381 -10.63 -8.41 -8.17
C ALA A 381 -11.56 -7.41 -8.86
N VAL A 382 -12.36 -7.83 -9.84
CA VAL A 382 -13.34 -6.96 -10.51
C VAL A 382 -14.38 -6.43 -9.51
N ARG A 383 -14.93 -7.26 -8.62
CA ARG A 383 -15.89 -6.80 -7.58
C ARG A 383 -15.29 -5.76 -6.64
N SER A 384 -14.01 -5.89 -6.28
CA SER A 384 -13.34 -5.05 -5.28
C SER A 384 -12.58 -3.85 -5.84
N ALA A 385 -12.32 -3.78 -7.14
CA ALA A 385 -11.51 -2.72 -7.76
C ALA A 385 -12.16 -1.32 -7.62
N HIS A 386 -11.52 -0.42 -6.87
CA HIS A 386 -12.02 0.93 -6.65
C HIS A 386 -10.87 1.94 -6.61
N ALA A 387 -11.20 3.21 -6.84
CA ALA A 387 -10.28 4.31 -6.68
C ALA A 387 -10.07 4.64 -5.19
N VAL A 388 -8.85 5.00 -4.81
CA VAL A 388 -8.51 5.45 -3.45
C VAL A 388 -7.96 6.87 -3.47
N SER A 389 -8.53 7.70 -2.60
CA SER A 389 -8.18 9.12 -2.34
C SER A 389 -7.46 9.27 -1.00
#